data_AF-A0A2S8FUG0-F1
#
_entry.id   AF-A0A2S8FUG0-F1
#
_cell.length_a   1.000
_cell.length_b   1.000
_cell.length_c   1.000
_cell.angle_alpha   90.00
_cell.angle_beta   90.00
_cell.angle_gamma   90.00
#
_symmetry.space_group_name_H-M   'P 1'
#
loop_
_entity.id
_entity.type
_entity.pdbx_description
1 polymer ?
#
loop_
_entity_poly.entity_id
_entity_poly.type
_entity_poly.pdbx_seq_one_letter_code
_entity_poly.pdbx_strand_id
1 'polypeptide(L)'
;MSAPIQWEYPLYLIAHGGGYTSIVDPQDTDDQPQHILTTHSNEQVALNFMQQFAIIGEPRQLNNDREFRWFLKSLKLPVTKVAYDPEPVEFDVNAKWIAKIKTLLEDYLIVDNSPWNYPVYVIKQQDGYSSTIGNNEDGEPITLLNLFTEEEKAKKYAQTEEGAGELMTLHNMEHVREMLLGLRESVSAVAMDPVYEENESSSQYCIGVDALLDKYLVLDQ
;
A
#
# COMPACT_ATOMS: atom_id res chain seq x y z
N MET A 1 -23.41 18.32 -7.48
CA MET A 1 -22.74 17.59 -6.38
C MET A 1 -21.71 16.71 -7.04
N SER A 2 -20.42 17.00 -6.84
CA SER A 2 -19.32 16.15 -7.32
C SER A 2 -19.49 14.77 -6.69
N ALA A 3 -19.29 13.69 -7.45
CA ALA A 3 -19.25 12.35 -6.88
C ALA A 3 -18.21 12.29 -5.74
N PRO A 4 -18.44 11.54 -4.66
CA PRO A 4 -17.42 11.34 -3.63
C PRO A 4 -16.18 10.72 -4.29
N ILE A 5 -15.01 11.30 -4.02
CA ILE A 5 -13.75 10.74 -4.50
C ILE A 5 -13.49 9.47 -3.67
N GLN A 6 -13.50 8.34 -4.36
CA GLN A 6 -13.23 7.03 -3.80
C GLN A 6 -12.58 6.15 -4.87
N TRP A 7 -11.73 5.24 -4.44
CA TRP A 7 -11.13 4.21 -5.27
C TRP A 7 -10.94 2.94 -4.45
N GLU A 8 -10.69 1.83 -5.14
CA GLU A 8 -10.29 0.57 -4.53
C GLU A 8 -8.91 0.18 -5.05
N TYR A 9 -8.13 -0.48 -4.19
CA TYR A 9 -6.85 -1.04 -4.57
C TYR A 9 -7.02 -2.48 -5.08
N PRO A 10 -6.20 -2.90 -6.06
CA PRO A 10 -5.12 -2.13 -6.66
C PRO A 10 -5.56 -1.07 -7.68
N LEU A 11 -4.79 0.02 -7.76
CA LEU A 11 -4.87 1.00 -8.85
C LEU A 11 -3.89 0.61 -9.96
N TYR A 12 -4.27 0.84 -11.21
CA TYR A 12 -3.44 0.53 -12.36
C TYR A 12 -3.00 1.81 -13.07
N LEU A 13 -1.70 1.91 -13.30
CA LEU A 13 -1.03 2.98 -14.04
C LEU A 13 -0.51 2.43 -15.37
N ILE A 14 -0.59 3.20 -16.44
CA ILE A 14 -0.05 2.78 -17.75
C ILE A 14 1.28 3.51 -17.97
N ALA A 15 2.36 2.75 -18.19
CA ALA A 15 3.65 3.35 -18.53
C ALA A 15 3.68 3.82 -20.00
N HIS A 16 4.18 5.02 -20.26
CA HIS A 16 4.30 5.56 -21.61
C HIS A 16 5.41 6.61 -21.72
N GLY A 17 6.24 6.53 -22.77
CA GLY A 17 7.21 7.58 -23.10
C GLY A 17 8.24 7.92 -22.00
N GLY A 18 8.63 6.94 -21.16
CA GLY A 18 9.53 7.15 -20.02
C GLY A 18 8.86 7.69 -18.74
N GLY A 19 7.54 7.88 -18.77
CA GLY A 19 6.71 8.23 -17.62
C GLY A 19 5.43 7.40 -17.59
N TYR A 20 4.32 8.05 -17.27
CA TYR A 20 3.00 7.44 -17.23
C TYR A 20 2.02 8.19 -18.13
N THR A 21 1.01 7.47 -18.60
CA THR A 21 -0.03 8.02 -19.45
C THR A 21 -0.74 9.18 -18.77
N SER A 22 -0.94 10.24 -19.55
CA SER A 22 -1.71 11.41 -19.14
C SER A 22 -2.54 11.90 -20.32
N ILE A 23 -3.65 12.56 -20.02
CA ILE A 23 -4.51 13.22 -20.98
C ILE A 23 -4.29 14.73 -20.85
N VAL A 24 -4.20 15.43 -21.97
CA VAL A 24 -4.15 16.89 -21.98
C VAL A 24 -5.55 17.41 -21.69
N ASP A 25 -5.69 18.29 -20.71
CA ASP A 25 -6.97 18.92 -20.37
C ASP A 25 -7.39 19.87 -21.51
N PRO A 26 -8.43 19.54 -22.31
CA PRO A 26 -8.82 20.36 -23.46
C PRO A 26 -9.53 21.66 -23.06
N GLN A 27 -9.95 21.78 -21.79
CA GLN A 27 -10.63 22.96 -21.27
C GLN A 27 -9.66 23.95 -20.60
N ASP A 28 -8.39 23.57 -20.46
CA ASP A 28 -7.39 24.43 -19.85
C ASP A 28 -6.85 25.45 -20.87
N THR A 29 -6.98 26.72 -20.52
CA THR A 29 -6.58 27.86 -21.36
C THR A 29 -5.25 28.49 -20.92
N ASP A 30 -4.58 27.91 -19.92
CA ASP A 30 -3.27 28.38 -19.47
C ASP A 30 -2.18 28.20 -20.56
N ASP A 31 -1.15 29.06 -20.53
CA ASP A 31 -0.03 29.07 -21.51
C ASP A 31 0.76 27.75 -21.59
N GLN A 32 0.57 26.83 -20.63
CA GLN A 32 1.09 25.47 -20.67
C GLN A 32 -0.05 24.47 -20.56
N PRO A 33 -0.15 23.49 -21.48
CA PRO A 33 -1.18 22.46 -21.40
C PRO A 33 -1.01 21.70 -20.08
N GLN A 34 -2.05 21.66 -19.25
CA GLN A 34 -2.04 20.84 -18.04
C GLN A 34 -2.31 19.39 -18.41
N HIS A 35 -1.55 18.50 -17.77
CA HIS A 35 -1.70 17.06 -17.96
C HIS A 35 -2.42 16.44 -16.76
N ILE A 36 -3.35 15.54 -17.07
CA ILE A 36 -4.12 14.77 -16.11
C ILE A 36 -3.61 13.32 -16.16
N LEU A 37 -3.00 12.84 -15.08
CA LEU A 37 -2.59 11.44 -14.95
C LEU A 37 -3.81 10.52 -15.09
N THR A 38 -3.69 9.43 -15.85
CA THR A 38 -4.73 8.39 -15.90
C THR A 38 -4.47 7.29 -14.87
N THR A 39 -5.50 6.95 -14.10
CA THR A 39 -5.51 5.83 -13.14
C THR A 39 -6.71 4.95 -13.42
N HIS A 40 -6.56 3.63 -13.27
CA HIS A 40 -7.60 2.66 -13.62
C HIS A 40 -7.93 1.74 -12.44
N SER A 41 -9.20 1.38 -12.31
CA SER A 41 -9.75 0.59 -11.19
C SER A 41 -9.42 -0.90 -11.26
N ASN A 42 -9.15 -1.42 -12.44
CA ASN A 42 -8.77 -2.81 -12.64
C ASN A 42 -7.90 -2.98 -13.89
N GLU A 43 -7.23 -4.12 -13.97
CA GLU A 43 -6.32 -4.46 -15.06
C GLU A 43 -7.01 -4.44 -16.43
N GLN A 44 -8.21 -5.01 -16.53
CA GLN A 44 -8.95 -5.10 -17.80
C GLN A 44 -9.29 -3.70 -18.35
N VAL A 45 -9.69 -2.76 -17.48
CA VAL A 45 -9.95 -1.37 -17.88
C VAL A 45 -8.67 -0.69 -18.37
N ALA A 46 -7.54 -0.91 -17.68
CA ALA A 46 -6.25 -0.38 -18.12
C ALA A 46 -5.84 -0.97 -19.48
N LEU A 47 -5.98 -2.28 -19.68
CA LEU A 47 -5.66 -2.97 -20.93
C LEU A 47 -6.53 -2.49 -22.10
N ASN A 48 -7.83 -2.28 -21.85
CA ASN A 48 -8.73 -1.74 -22.86
C ASN A 48 -8.32 -0.32 -23.28
N PHE A 49 -7.95 0.53 -22.31
CA PHE A 49 -7.41 1.86 -22.59
C PHE A 49 -6.13 1.78 -23.42
N MET A 50 -5.19 0.90 -23.03
CA MET A 50 -3.94 0.68 -23.79
C MET A 50 -4.23 0.25 -25.22
N GLN A 51 -5.18 -0.67 -25.44
CA GLN A 51 -5.57 -1.14 -26.76
C GLN A 51 -6.17 -0.01 -27.61
N GLN A 52 -7.05 0.81 -27.04
CA GLN A 52 -7.68 1.93 -27.73
C GLN A 52 -6.64 2.93 -28.27
N PHE A 53 -5.56 3.15 -27.53
CA PHE A 53 -4.50 4.11 -27.87
C PHE A 53 -3.23 3.46 -28.44
N ALA A 54 -3.28 2.17 -28.77
CA ALA A 54 -2.15 1.39 -29.28
C ALA A 54 -0.88 1.48 -28.40
N ILE A 55 -1.04 1.56 -27.08
CA ILE A 55 0.04 1.56 -26.11
C ILE A 55 0.48 0.10 -25.87
N ILE A 56 1.77 -0.17 -26.00
CA ILE A 56 2.36 -1.50 -25.81
C ILE A 56 2.93 -1.60 -24.40
N GLY A 57 2.67 -2.72 -23.72
CA GLY A 57 3.25 -3.05 -22.43
C GLY A 57 2.23 -3.68 -21.49
N GLU A 58 2.48 -3.58 -20.20
CA GLU A 58 1.60 -4.03 -19.13
C GLU A 58 1.35 -2.88 -18.15
N PRO A 59 0.14 -2.78 -17.57
CA PRO A 59 -0.15 -1.77 -16.57
C PRO A 59 0.62 -2.08 -15.27
N ARG A 60 1.17 -1.03 -14.65
CA ARG A 60 1.80 -1.09 -13.33
C ARG A 60 0.73 -1.03 -12.24
N GLN A 61 0.79 -1.96 -11.31
CA GLN A 61 -0.05 -1.98 -10.12
C GLN A 61 0.48 -1.04 -9.02
N LEU A 62 -0.43 -0.33 -8.35
CA LEU A 62 -0.23 0.31 -7.06
C LEU A 62 -1.17 -0.35 -6.05
N ASN A 63 -0.65 -0.77 -4.90
CA ASN A 63 -1.38 -1.65 -3.99
C ASN A 63 -2.07 -0.95 -2.82
N ASN A 64 -1.70 0.29 -2.53
CA ASN A 64 -2.13 1.00 -1.33
C ASN A 64 -1.90 2.52 -1.44
N ASP A 65 -2.43 3.26 -0.45
CA ASP A 65 -2.33 4.71 -0.35
C ASP A 65 -0.88 5.19 -0.31
N ARG A 66 0.01 4.47 0.37
CA ARG A 66 1.42 4.85 0.47
C ARG A 66 2.11 4.88 -0.89
N GLU A 67 1.96 3.80 -1.65
CA GLU A 67 2.53 3.71 -3.00
C GLU A 67 1.97 4.81 -3.90
N PHE A 68 0.65 5.05 -3.83
CA PHE A 68 0.01 6.09 -4.63
C PHE A 68 0.48 7.49 -4.22
N ARG A 69 0.57 7.76 -2.91
CA ARG A 69 1.07 9.02 -2.35
C ARG A 69 2.51 9.31 -2.75
N TRP A 70 3.39 8.31 -2.66
CA TRP A 70 4.78 8.44 -3.10
C TRP A 70 4.88 8.70 -4.59
N PHE A 71 4.09 7.97 -5.39
CA PHE A 71 4.03 8.19 -6.81
C PHE A 71 3.61 9.63 -7.14
N LEU A 72 2.50 10.10 -6.58
CA LEU A 72 1.99 11.46 -6.80
C LEU A 72 2.98 12.55 -6.37
N LYS A 73 3.72 12.36 -5.27
CA LYS A 73 4.81 13.26 -4.85
C LYS A 73 6.00 13.29 -5.83
N SER A 74 6.21 12.21 -6.58
CA SER A 74 7.30 12.12 -7.56
C SER A 74 6.98 12.78 -8.90
N LEU A 75 5.70 13.02 -9.17
CA LEU A 75 5.25 13.63 -10.42
C LEU A 75 5.75 15.07 -10.53
N LYS A 76 6.19 15.43 -11.73
CA LYS A 76 6.62 16.77 -12.07
C LYS A 76 5.56 17.45 -12.93
N LEU A 77 5.62 18.78 -13.00
CA LEU A 77 4.90 19.54 -14.02
C LEU A 77 5.20 18.94 -15.42
N PRO A 78 4.21 18.91 -16.33
CA PRO A 78 2.90 19.59 -16.27
C PRO A 78 1.75 18.77 -15.63
N VAL A 79 2.04 17.65 -14.96
CA VAL A 79 0.99 16.80 -14.36
C VAL A 79 0.52 17.38 -13.02
N THR A 80 -0.74 17.81 -12.95
CA THR A 80 -1.30 18.50 -11.76
C THR A 80 -2.58 17.86 -11.24
N LYS A 81 -3.23 17.01 -12.03
CA LYS A 81 -4.50 16.34 -11.73
C LYS A 81 -4.38 14.84 -11.98
N VAL A 82 -5.33 14.10 -11.42
CA VAL A 82 -5.56 12.67 -11.67
C VAL A 82 -6.99 12.46 -12.12
N ALA A 83 -7.18 11.63 -13.13
CA ALA A 83 -8.48 11.12 -13.55
C ALA A 83 -8.57 9.62 -13.25
N TYR A 84 -9.69 9.22 -12.65
CA TYR A 84 -9.98 7.83 -12.32
C TYR A 84 -10.95 7.22 -13.32
N ASP A 85 -10.52 6.10 -13.93
CA ASP A 85 -11.16 5.45 -15.07
C ASP A 85 -11.57 6.45 -16.17
N PRO A 86 -10.61 7.18 -16.77
CA PRO A 86 -10.94 8.13 -17.82
C PRO A 86 -11.35 7.43 -19.11
N GLU A 87 -12.45 7.89 -19.68
CA GLU A 87 -12.94 7.64 -21.02
C GLU A 87 -12.83 8.95 -21.83
N PRO A 88 -11.67 9.22 -22.46
CA PRO A 88 -11.52 10.39 -23.32
C PRO A 88 -12.44 10.30 -24.55
N VAL A 89 -13.24 11.33 -24.79
CA VAL A 89 -14.15 11.46 -25.93
C VAL A 89 -13.89 12.79 -26.62
N GLU A 90 -13.26 12.80 -27.80
CA GLU A 90 -12.88 13.94 -28.67
C GLU A 90 -12.52 15.29 -27.99
N PHE A 91 -13.46 15.95 -27.31
CA PHE A 91 -13.30 17.26 -26.66
C PHE A 91 -13.54 17.24 -25.14
N ASP A 92 -13.72 16.06 -24.54
CA ASP A 92 -14.03 15.90 -23.12
C ASP A 92 -13.32 14.68 -22.53
N VAL A 93 -13.13 14.71 -21.21
CA VAL A 93 -12.59 13.60 -20.43
C VAL A 93 -13.68 13.15 -19.47
N ASN A 94 -14.44 12.13 -19.87
CA ASN A 94 -15.42 11.51 -18.99
C ASN A 94 -14.67 10.61 -18.00
N ALA A 95 -14.55 11.03 -16.74
CA ALA A 95 -13.93 10.24 -15.70
C ALA A 95 -14.90 10.10 -14.53
N LYS A 96 -14.78 9.01 -13.76
CA LYS A 96 -15.57 8.83 -12.52
C LYS A 96 -15.38 10.02 -11.58
N TRP A 97 -14.13 10.49 -11.49
CA TRP A 97 -13.79 11.76 -10.87
C TRP A 97 -12.44 12.27 -11.42
N ILE A 98 -12.24 13.58 -11.30
CA ILE A 98 -10.96 14.24 -11.54
C ILE A 98 -10.63 15.06 -10.30
N ALA A 99 -9.40 14.92 -9.79
CA ALA A 99 -8.95 15.61 -8.59
C ALA A 99 -7.57 16.22 -8.79
N LYS A 100 -7.31 17.36 -8.15
CA LYS A 100 -5.95 17.92 -8.07
C LYS A 100 -5.08 16.98 -7.24
N ILE A 101 -3.84 16.79 -7.66
CA ILE A 101 -2.85 16.00 -6.89
C ILE A 101 -2.76 16.54 -5.46
N LYS A 102 -2.72 17.87 -5.28
CA LYS A 102 -2.69 18.49 -3.96
C LYS A 102 -3.86 18.05 -3.07
N THR A 103 -5.09 18.10 -3.60
CA THR A 103 -6.30 17.65 -2.89
C THR A 103 -6.22 16.17 -2.51
N LEU A 104 -5.76 15.31 -3.42
CA LEU A 104 -5.58 13.89 -3.08
C LEU A 104 -4.56 13.70 -1.95
N LEU A 105 -3.45 14.44 -1.98
CA LEU A 105 -2.37 14.33 -1.01
C LEU A 105 -2.67 14.90 0.37
N GLU A 106 -3.63 15.83 0.46
CA GLU A 106 -4.00 16.54 1.70
C GLU A 106 -5.29 16.00 2.31
N ASP A 107 -6.27 15.63 1.48
CA ASP A 107 -7.64 15.38 1.94
C ASP A 107 -8.11 13.91 1.79
N TYR A 108 -7.43 13.08 0.98
CA TYR A 108 -7.92 11.74 0.64
C TYR A 108 -6.92 10.60 0.88
N LEU A 109 -5.62 10.84 0.73
CA LEU A 109 -4.60 9.81 0.94
C LEU A 109 -4.13 9.80 2.39
N ILE A 110 -4.25 8.63 3.03
CA ILE A 110 -3.77 8.44 4.39
C ILE A 110 -2.24 8.59 4.44
N VAL A 111 -1.76 9.33 5.43
CA VAL A 111 -0.32 9.40 5.72
C VAL A 111 0.09 8.10 6.39
N ASP A 112 0.82 7.28 5.65
CA ASP A 112 1.35 6.01 6.14
C ASP A 112 2.87 6.10 6.28
N ASN A 113 3.33 6.03 7.53
CA ASN A 113 4.75 6.05 7.90
C ASN A 113 5.25 4.67 8.33
N SER A 114 4.52 3.60 8.03
CA SER A 114 4.90 2.24 8.41
C SER A 114 6.34 1.91 7.98
N PRO A 115 7.06 1.05 8.71
CA PRO A 115 8.40 0.65 8.31
C PRO A 115 8.41 -0.37 7.14
N TRP A 116 7.24 -0.82 6.68
CA TRP A 116 7.04 -1.79 5.60
C TRP A 116 6.02 -1.29 4.55
N ASN A 117 6.04 -1.87 3.36
CA ASN A 117 4.97 -1.69 2.37
C ASN A 117 3.86 -2.73 2.59
N TYR A 118 2.68 -2.46 2.03
CA TYR A 118 1.52 -3.35 2.10
C TYR A 118 1.31 -4.13 0.79
N PRO A 119 0.73 -5.33 0.84
CA PRO A 119 0.28 -6.03 2.06
C PRO A 119 1.43 -6.59 2.90
N VAL A 120 1.16 -6.80 4.19
CA VAL A 120 2.00 -7.61 5.08
C VAL A 120 1.22 -8.81 5.59
N TYR A 121 1.93 -9.81 6.08
CA TYR A 121 1.34 -11.10 6.37
C TYR A 121 1.67 -11.54 7.80
N VAL A 122 0.70 -12.16 8.45
CA VAL A 122 0.88 -12.82 9.74
C VAL A 122 0.30 -14.23 9.67
N ILE A 123 0.74 -15.13 10.53
CA ILE A 123 0.15 -16.47 10.60
C ILE A 123 -0.76 -16.53 11.82
N LYS A 124 -2.04 -16.84 11.59
CA LYS A 124 -3.01 -17.09 12.64
C LYS A 124 -2.93 -18.54 13.09
N GLN A 125 -2.78 -18.75 14.39
CA GLN A 125 -2.71 -20.07 15.04
C GLN A 125 -3.96 -20.28 15.91
N GLN A 126 -4.13 -21.48 16.47
CA GLN A 126 -5.32 -21.84 17.23
C GLN A 126 -5.59 -20.89 18.41
N ASP A 127 -4.53 -20.47 19.12
CA ASP A 127 -4.62 -19.65 20.33
C ASP A 127 -4.09 -18.21 20.13
N GLY A 128 -3.92 -17.75 18.89
CA GLY A 128 -3.43 -16.40 18.62
C GLY A 128 -2.76 -16.24 17.26
N TYR A 129 -1.62 -15.57 17.25
CA TYR A 129 -0.79 -15.36 16.07
C TYR A 129 0.61 -15.91 16.29
N SER A 130 1.29 -16.25 15.21
CA SER A 130 2.67 -16.71 15.28
C SER A 130 3.54 -15.67 15.97
N SER A 131 4.26 -16.14 16.99
CA SER A 131 5.10 -15.28 17.80
C SER A 131 6.41 -15.97 18.15
N THR A 132 7.40 -15.15 18.45
CA THR A 132 8.73 -15.58 18.89
C THR A 132 8.97 -15.05 20.29
N ILE A 133 9.55 -15.86 21.17
CA ILE A 133 9.99 -15.39 22.49
C ILE A 133 11.43 -14.86 22.35
N GLY A 134 11.60 -13.57 22.60
CA GLY A 134 12.91 -12.92 22.69
C GLY A 134 13.19 -12.45 24.12
N ASN A 135 14.27 -11.71 24.30
CA ASN A 135 14.57 -11.01 25.56
C ASN A 135 14.61 -9.50 25.32
N ASN A 136 14.15 -8.71 26.30
CA ASN A 136 14.31 -7.26 26.28
C ASN A 136 15.74 -6.83 26.68
N GLU A 137 15.98 -5.51 26.76
CA GLU A 137 17.28 -4.94 27.14
C GLU A 137 17.73 -5.36 28.55
N ASP A 138 16.78 -5.65 29.45
CA ASP A 138 17.02 -6.11 30.82
C ASP A 138 17.19 -7.64 30.93
N GLY A 139 17.07 -8.37 29.82
CA GLY A 139 17.17 -9.82 29.76
C GLY A 139 15.89 -10.58 30.16
N GLU A 140 14.76 -9.88 30.32
CA GLU A 140 13.46 -10.48 30.61
C GLU A 140 12.78 -10.97 29.32
N PRO A 141 12.07 -12.11 29.36
CA PRO A 141 11.42 -12.67 28.19
C PRO A 141 10.29 -11.76 27.70
N ILE A 142 10.24 -11.53 26.39
CA ILE A 142 9.19 -10.77 25.71
C ILE A 142 8.63 -11.55 24.53
N THR A 143 7.35 -11.31 24.22
CA THR A 143 6.67 -11.90 23.07
C THR A 143 6.72 -10.95 21.87
N LEU A 144 7.17 -11.48 20.75
CA LEU A 144 7.31 -10.77 19.48
C LEU A 144 6.32 -11.34 18.46
N LEU A 145 5.47 -10.51 17.86
CA LEU A 145 4.62 -10.93 16.74
C LEU A 145 5.47 -11.10 15.49
N ASN A 146 5.34 -12.24 14.82
CA ASN A 146 6.03 -12.48 13.55
C ASN A 146 5.24 -11.84 12.40
N LEU A 147 5.84 -10.86 11.74
CA LEU A 147 5.25 -10.17 10.59
C LEU A 147 6.13 -10.35 9.37
N PHE A 148 5.54 -10.77 8.26
CA PHE A 148 6.23 -11.01 7.02
C PHE A 148 5.89 -9.94 5.99
N THR A 149 6.91 -9.42 5.31
CA THR A 149 6.76 -8.41 4.25
C THR A 149 6.55 -9.03 2.87
N GLU A 150 6.77 -10.34 2.75
CA GLU A 150 6.60 -11.11 1.52
C GLU A 150 5.72 -12.35 1.77
N GLU A 151 4.75 -12.57 0.89
CA GLU A 151 3.82 -13.71 0.97
C GLU A 151 4.57 -15.05 0.98
N GLU A 152 5.59 -15.18 0.13
CA GLU A 152 6.36 -16.41 -0.02
C GLU A 152 7.16 -16.76 1.24
N LYS A 153 7.62 -15.77 2.01
CA LYS A 153 8.26 -16.00 3.32
C LYS A 153 7.25 -16.52 4.32
N ALA A 154 6.07 -15.89 4.38
CA ALA A 154 5.00 -16.31 5.28
C ALA A 154 4.50 -17.73 4.96
N LYS A 155 4.31 -18.06 3.68
CA LYS A 155 3.93 -19.41 3.22
C LYS A 155 4.96 -20.46 3.59
N LYS A 156 6.25 -20.17 3.39
CA LYS A 156 7.33 -21.09 3.78
C LYS A 156 7.35 -21.33 5.29
N TYR A 157 7.19 -20.28 6.09
CA TYR A 157 7.10 -20.40 7.54
C TYR A 157 5.86 -21.21 7.96
N ALA A 158 4.70 -20.98 7.33
CA ALA A 158 3.47 -21.73 7.63
C ALA A 158 3.55 -23.25 7.38
N GLN A 159 4.57 -23.71 6.65
CA GLN A 159 4.82 -25.13 6.38
C GLN A 159 5.73 -25.80 7.42
N THR A 160 6.32 -25.04 8.35
CA THR A 160 7.12 -25.61 9.45
C THR A 160 6.23 -26.08 10.59
N GLU A 161 6.75 -26.94 11.48
CA GLU A 161 6.00 -27.37 12.67
C GLU A 161 5.68 -26.18 13.59
N GLU A 162 6.59 -25.23 13.72
CA GLU A 162 6.46 -24.04 14.57
C GLU A 162 5.49 -23.00 13.98
N GLY A 163 5.44 -22.91 12.66
CA GLY A 163 4.65 -21.92 11.93
C GLY A 163 3.28 -22.42 11.48
N ALA A 164 2.88 -23.66 11.75
CA ALA A 164 1.62 -24.22 11.28
C ALA A 164 0.42 -23.32 11.66
N GLY A 165 -0.32 -22.84 10.65
CA GLY A 165 -1.44 -21.93 10.83
C GLY A 165 -2.02 -21.39 9.52
N GLU A 166 -2.98 -20.47 9.63
CA GLU A 166 -3.63 -19.80 8.52
C GLU A 166 -2.90 -18.50 8.16
N LEU A 167 -2.52 -18.34 6.90
CA LEU A 167 -1.94 -17.09 6.40
C LEU A 167 -3.01 -15.99 6.35
N MET A 168 -2.80 -14.92 7.11
CA MET A 168 -3.67 -13.74 7.13
C MET A 168 -2.95 -12.56 6.47
N THR A 169 -3.65 -11.92 5.52
CA THR A 169 -3.14 -10.76 4.78
C THR A 169 -3.67 -9.46 5.39
N LEU A 170 -2.77 -8.52 5.66
CA LEU A 170 -3.06 -7.19 6.17
C LEU A 170 -2.78 -6.18 5.06
N HIS A 171 -3.85 -5.58 4.52
CA HIS A 171 -3.81 -4.83 3.27
C HIS A 171 -3.41 -3.36 3.44
N ASN A 172 -3.52 -2.81 4.63
CA ASN A 172 -3.30 -1.38 4.88
C ASN A 172 -2.91 -1.13 6.35
N MET A 173 -2.61 0.14 6.64
CA MET A 173 -2.23 0.62 7.97
C MET A 173 -3.32 0.40 9.01
N GLU A 174 -4.59 0.57 8.64
CA GLU A 174 -5.73 0.39 9.53
C GLU A 174 -5.84 -1.06 10.02
N HIS A 175 -5.77 -2.05 9.12
CA HIS A 175 -5.83 -3.47 9.47
C HIS A 175 -4.70 -3.87 10.43
N VAL A 176 -3.47 -3.36 10.21
CA VAL A 176 -2.35 -3.63 11.11
C VAL A 176 -2.54 -2.94 12.46
N ARG A 177 -3.00 -1.69 12.45
CA ARG A 177 -3.24 -0.93 13.68
C ARG A 177 -4.30 -1.61 14.55
N GLU A 178 -5.43 -2.01 13.96
CA GLU A 178 -6.50 -2.72 14.67
C GLU A 178 -5.99 -4.02 15.31
N MET A 179 -5.22 -4.81 14.56
CA MET A 179 -4.62 -6.03 15.08
C MET A 179 -3.66 -5.75 16.24
N LEU A 180 -2.74 -4.79 16.07
CA LEU A 180 -1.75 -4.47 17.11
C LEU A 180 -2.39 -3.85 18.36
N LEU A 181 -3.47 -3.09 18.22
CA LEU A 181 -4.27 -2.62 19.36
C LEU A 181 -4.88 -3.78 20.13
N GLY A 182 -5.40 -4.80 19.43
CA GLY A 182 -5.94 -6.01 20.06
C GLY A 182 -4.89 -6.89 20.76
N LEU A 183 -3.63 -6.79 20.33
CA LEU A 183 -2.51 -7.58 20.87
C LEU A 183 -1.61 -6.79 21.85
N ARG A 184 -1.92 -5.53 22.11
CA ARG A 184 -1.04 -4.60 22.84
C ARG A 184 -0.63 -5.10 24.23
N GLU A 185 -1.50 -5.83 24.92
CA GLU A 185 -1.21 -6.35 26.26
C GLU A 185 -0.39 -7.66 26.24
N SER A 186 -0.34 -8.37 25.12
CA SER A 186 0.27 -9.70 25.00
C SER A 186 1.53 -9.72 24.12
N VAL A 187 1.73 -8.70 23.28
CA VAL A 187 2.87 -8.58 22.36
C VAL A 187 3.61 -7.30 22.64
N SER A 188 4.92 -7.40 22.92
CA SER A 188 5.76 -6.24 23.21
C SER A 188 6.32 -5.59 21.94
N ALA A 189 6.59 -6.37 20.90
CA ALA A 189 7.18 -5.89 19.65
C ALA A 189 6.77 -6.74 18.44
N VAL A 190 7.01 -6.20 17.25
CA VAL A 190 6.88 -6.91 15.98
C VAL A 190 8.27 -7.25 15.48
N ALA A 191 8.50 -8.54 15.19
CA ALA A 191 9.68 -9.05 14.50
C ALA A 191 9.37 -9.15 13.00
N MET A 192 10.08 -8.36 12.19
CA MET A 192 9.90 -8.33 10.74
C MET A 192 10.77 -9.38 10.06
N ASP A 193 10.13 -10.20 9.21
CA ASP A 193 10.75 -11.29 8.45
C ASP A 193 11.72 -12.14 9.30
N PRO A 194 11.23 -12.76 10.39
CA PRO A 194 12.08 -13.59 11.24
C PRO A 194 12.67 -14.78 10.47
N VAL A 195 13.94 -15.07 10.73
CA VAL A 195 14.68 -16.20 10.21
C VAL A 195 14.92 -17.19 11.35
N TYR A 196 14.61 -18.46 11.08
CA TYR A 196 14.76 -19.55 12.03
C TYR A 196 15.90 -20.46 11.56
N GLU A 197 16.98 -20.50 12.33
CA GLU A 197 18.08 -21.46 12.19
C GLU A 197 18.00 -22.48 13.34
N GLU A 198 18.68 -23.64 13.20
CA GLU A 198 18.49 -24.86 14.01
C GLU A 198 18.42 -24.66 15.55
N ASN A 199 18.92 -23.54 16.11
CA ASN A 199 18.79 -23.20 17.52
C ASN A 199 18.56 -21.70 17.81
N GLU A 200 18.38 -20.85 16.79
CA GLU A 200 18.26 -19.40 16.99
C GLU A 200 17.21 -18.80 16.05
N SER A 201 16.38 -17.92 16.59
CA SER A 201 15.52 -17.02 15.81
C SER A 201 16.16 -15.64 15.77
N SER A 202 16.37 -15.09 14.59
CA SER A 202 16.83 -13.72 14.41
C SER A 202 15.84 -12.95 13.54
N SER A 203 15.74 -11.64 13.73
CA SER A 203 15.01 -10.77 12.80
C SER A 203 15.84 -9.55 12.50
N GLN A 204 15.71 -9.02 11.29
CA GLN A 204 16.47 -7.85 10.88
C GLN A 204 16.00 -6.59 11.64
N TYR A 205 14.72 -6.54 12.00
CA TYR A 205 14.11 -5.41 12.69
C TYR A 205 13.09 -5.89 13.72
N CYS A 206 13.29 -5.47 14.97
CA CYS A 206 12.31 -5.56 16.04
C CYS A 206 11.84 -4.15 16.39
N ILE A 207 10.52 -3.89 16.36
CA ILE A 207 9.96 -2.58 16.69
C ILE A 207 8.86 -2.75 17.73
N GLY A 208 8.96 -2.01 18.83
CA GLY A 208 7.97 -2.03 19.92
C GLY A 208 6.57 -1.70 19.41
N VAL A 209 5.56 -2.44 19.90
CA VAL A 209 4.15 -2.24 19.52
C VAL A 209 3.70 -0.82 19.85
N ASP A 210 4.06 -0.29 21.02
CA ASP A 210 3.76 1.09 21.39
C ASP A 210 4.40 2.09 20.42
N ALA A 211 5.66 1.90 20.05
CA ALA A 211 6.33 2.78 19.10
C ALA A 211 5.68 2.72 17.70
N LEU A 212 5.25 1.54 17.26
CA LEU A 212 4.49 1.38 16.01
C LEU A 212 3.17 2.14 16.07
N LEU A 213 2.37 1.93 17.11
CA LEU A 213 1.06 2.54 17.27
C LEU A 213 1.12 4.07 17.46
N ASP A 214 2.14 4.58 18.15
CA ASP A 214 2.22 6.00 18.52
C ASP A 214 2.95 6.85 17.47
N LYS A 215 3.85 6.28 16.67
CA LYS A 215 4.70 7.05 15.74
C LYS A 215 4.54 6.70 14.27
N TYR A 216 4.27 5.43 13.95
CA TYR A 216 4.34 4.93 12.58
C TYR A 216 2.95 4.65 11.98
N LEU A 217 2.04 4.09 12.79
CA LEU A 217 0.69 3.68 12.39
C LEU A 217 -0.36 4.70 12.85
N VAL A 218 -0.06 6.00 12.70
CA VAL A 218 -0.93 7.08 13.17
C VAL A 218 -1.95 7.39 12.08
N LEU A 219 -3.23 7.26 12.41
CA LEU A 219 -4.32 7.77 11.59
C LEU A 219 -4.44 9.27 11.87
N ASP A 220 -3.93 10.12 10.98
CA ASP A 220 -4.23 11.55 11.03
C ASP A 220 -5.76 11.71 10.90
N GLN A 221 -6.40 12.30 11.92
CA GLN A 221 -7.84 12.61 11.95
C GLN A 221 -8.15 13.89 11.18
#